data_AF-A0A5J5LPF1-F1
#
_entry.id   AF-A0A5J5LPF1-F1
#
_cell.length_a   1.000
_cell.length_b   1.000
_cell.length_c   1.000
_cell.angle_alpha   90.00
_cell.angle_beta   90.00
_cell.angle_gamma   90.00
#
_symmetry.space_group_name_H-M   'P 1'
#
loop_
_entity.id
_entity.type
_entity.pdbx_description
1 polymer ?
#
loop_
_entity_poly.entity_id
_entity_poly.type
_entity_poly.pdbx_seq_one_letter_code
_entity_poly.pdbx_strand_id
1 'polypeptide(L)' 'ISKERAEIMRRNRGILKDLKAATCHDMLTALKSVDQDLLKAAVAGERFQEHFFANATDEGIRDYIRSVVGG' A
#
# COMPACT_ATOMS: atom_id res chain seq x y z
N ILE A 1 27.14 11.06 5.37
CA ILE A 1 26.78 11.20 3.94
C ILE A 1 27.12 12.63 3.52
N SER A 2 27.88 12.85 2.44
CA SER A 2 28.20 14.22 1.98
C SER A 2 26.96 14.92 1.42
N LYS A 3 26.91 16.26 1.46
CA LYS A 3 25.78 17.05 0.94
C LYS A 3 25.46 16.71 -0.52
N GLU A 4 26.50 16.54 -1.34
CA GLU A 4 26.40 16.14 -2.74
C GLU A 4 25.78 14.74 -2.91
N ARG A 5 26.22 13.75 -2.12
CA ARG A 5 25.61 12.41 -2.17
C ARG A 5 24.17 12.40 -1.66
N ALA A 6 23.85 13.25 -0.68
CA ALA A 6 22.48 13.38 -0.19
C ALA A 6 21.53 13.95 -1.26
N GLU A 7 22.02 14.88 -2.08
CA GLU A 7 21.26 15.45 -3.20
C GLU A 7 21.04 14.44 -4.33
N ILE A 8 22.09 13.71 -4.72
CA ILE A 8 21.99 12.62 -5.70
C ILE A 8 20.97 11.57 -5.23
N MET A 9 21.04 11.17 -3.96
CA MET A 9 20.08 10.21 -3.40
C MET A 9 18.65 10.74 -3.38
N ARG A 10 18.46 12.05 -3.14
CA ARG A 10 17.12 12.67 -3.21
C ARG A 10 16.55 12.58 -4.62
N ARG A 11 17.35 12.92 -5.63
CA ARG A 11 16.96 12.80 -7.04
C ARG A 11 16.63 11.36 -7.42
N ASN A 12 17.49 10.42 -7.06
CA ASN A 12 17.29 9.01 -7.37
C ASN A 12 16.04 8.42 -6.69
N ARG A 13 15.71 8.84 -5.46
CA ARG A 13 14.46 8.45 -4.80
C ARG A 13 13.22 8.92 -5.56
N GLY A 14 13.26 10.13 -6.13
CA GLY A 14 12.19 10.63 -6.99
C GLY A 14 12.00 9.75 -8.23
N ILE A 15 13.09 9.51 -8.96
CA ILE A 15 13.08 8.66 -10.16
C ILE A 15 12.59 7.24 -9.85
N LEU A 16 13.03 6.66 -8.73
CA LEU A 16 12.59 5.34 -8.31
C LEU A 16 11.09 5.29 -7.99
N LYS A 17 10.55 6.37 -7.40
CA LYS A 17 9.10 6.49 -7.14
C LYS A 17 8.32 6.51 -8.46
N ASP A 18 8.78 7.32 -9.42
CA ASP A 18 8.12 7.45 -10.72
C ASP A 18 8.20 6.15 -11.53
N LEU A 19 9.36 5.48 -11.49
CA LEU A 19 9.54 4.16 -12.09
C LEU A 19 8.55 3.16 -11.50
N LYS A 20 8.45 3.08 -10.17
CA LYS A 20 7.50 2.17 -9.50
C LYS A 20 6.06 2.46 -9.90
N ALA A 21 5.68 3.73 -10.00
CA ALA A 21 4.34 4.14 -10.42
C ALA A 21 4.05 3.76 -11.89
N ALA A 22 5.05 3.80 -12.77
CA ALA A 22 4.90 3.41 -14.16
C ALA A 22 4.80 1.89 -14.37
N THR A 23 5.44 1.10 -13.50
CA THR A 23 5.52 -0.36 -13.67
C THR A 23 4.50 -1.15 -12.86
N CYS A 24 3.93 -0.56 -11.81
CA CYS A 24 3.03 -1.24 -10.88
C CYS A 24 1.62 -0.66 -10.94
N HIS A 25 0.61 -1.50 -10.71
CA HIS A 25 -0.75 -1.03 -10.51
C HIS A 25 -0.86 -0.16 -9.24
N ASP A 26 -1.86 0.72 -9.23
CA ASP A 26 -2.26 1.39 -7.99
C ASP A 26 -2.70 0.36 -6.95
N MET A 27 -2.62 0.75 -5.68
CA MET A 27 -2.82 -0.21 -4.58
C MET A 27 -4.23 -0.80 -4.58
N LEU A 28 -5.27 -0.03 -4.93
CA LEU A 28 -6.64 -0.53 -4.94
C LEU A 28 -6.85 -1.55 -6.05
N THR A 29 -6.33 -1.29 -7.25
CA THR A 29 -6.34 -2.27 -8.34
C THR A 29 -5.56 -3.52 -7.96
N ALA A 30 -4.36 -3.38 -7.38
CA ALA A 30 -3.56 -4.52 -6.93
C ALA A 30 -4.30 -5.40 -5.91
N LEU A 31 -4.98 -4.79 -4.93
CA LEU A 31 -5.78 -5.51 -3.92
C LEU A 31 -6.98 -6.25 -4.54
N LYS A 32 -7.58 -5.71 -5.61
CA LYS A 32 -8.67 -6.37 -6.36
C LYS A 32 -8.18 -7.51 -7.25
N SER A 33 -6.94 -7.45 -7.72
CA SER A 33 -6.38 -8.44 -8.66
C SER A 33 -5.63 -9.58 -7.99
N VAL A 34 -5.16 -9.41 -6.76
CA VAL A 34 -4.47 -10.46 -6.00
C VAL A 34 -5.44 -11.59 -5.61
N ASP A 35 -4.89 -12.78 -5.35
CA ASP A 35 -5.61 -13.89 -4.75
C ASP A 35 -6.33 -13.43 -3.47
N GLN A 36 -7.65 -13.63 -3.44
CA GLN A 36 -8.51 -13.10 -2.37
C GLN A 36 -8.41 -13.92 -1.08
N ASP A 37 -8.02 -15.19 -1.14
CA ASP A 37 -7.79 -15.99 0.06
C ASP A 37 -6.47 -15.58 0.72
N LEU A 38 -5.45 -15.27 -0.09
CA LEU A 38 -4.23 -14.64 0.39
C LEU A 38 -4.51 -13.28 1.04
N LEU A 39 -5.33 -12.44 0.41
CA LEU A 39 -5.68 -11.13 0.96
C LEU A 39 -6.43 -11.27 2.30
N LYS A 40 -7.43 -12.14 2.37
CA LYS A 40 -8.17 -12.42 3.61
C LYS A 40 -7.24 -12.90 4.72
N ALA A 41 -6.35 -13.85 4.43
CA ALA A 41 -5.36 -14.34 5.40
C ALA A 41 -4.43 -13.23 5.90
N ALA A 42 -4.00 -12.32 5.02
CA ALA A 42 -3.14 -11.20 5.38
C ALA A 42 -3.83 -10.19 6.32
N VAL A 43 -5.15 -10.04 6.23
CA VAL A 43 -5.93 -9.09 7.05
C VAL A 43 -6.66 -9.75 8.23
N ALA A 44 -6.50 -11.06 8.43
CA ALA A 44 -7.20 -11.84 9.46
C ALA A 44 -6.62 -11.68 10.88
N GLY A 45 -5.55 -10.91 11.06
CA GLY A 45 -4.94 -10.71 12.37
C GLY A 45 -5.91 -10.03 13.36
N GLU A 46 -5.93 -10.49 14.62
CA GLU A 46 -6.88 -10.03 15.65
C GLU A 46 -6.92 -8.51 15.85
N ARG A 47 -5.76 -7.85 15.69
CA ARG A 47 -5.62 -6.39 15.84
C ARG A 47 -5.55 -5.64 14.52
N PHE A 48 -5.62 -6.33 13.39
CA PHE A 48 -5.50 -5.70 12.08
C PHE A 48 -6.60 -4.67 11.88
N GLN A 49 -7.86 -5.04 12.11
CA GLN A 49 -9.00 -4.16 11.89
C GLN A 49 -8.95 -2.91 12.80
N GLU A 50 -8.59 -3.09 14.09
CA GLU A 50 -8.42 -1.99 15.05
C GLU A 50 -7.42 -0.96 14.52
N HIS A 51 -6.19 -1.40 14.21
CA HIS A 51 -5.13 -0.48 13.77
C HIS A 51 -5.36 0.08 12.37
N PHE A 52 -5.85 -0.76 11.45
CA PHE A 52 -6.04 -0.37 10.06
C PHE A 52 -7.14 0.67 9.93
N PHE A 53 -8.34 0.42 10.47
CA PHE A 53 -9.45 1.38 10.31
C PHE A 53 -9.28 2.66 11.14
N ALA A 54 -8.50 2.61 12.22
CA ALA A 54 -8.15 3.81 12.99
C ALA A 54 -7.19 4.75 12.24
N ASN A 55 -6.28 4.22 11.41
CA ASN A 55 -5.17 5.00 10.85
C ASN A 55 -5.15 5.11 9.32
N ALA A 56 -5.87 4.24 8.59
CA ALA A 56 -5.88 4.29 7.13
C ALA A 56 -6.49 5.62 6.65
N THR A 57 -5.85 6.27 5.68
CA THR A 57 -6.30 7.58 5.15
C THR A 57 -6.95 7.48 3.78
N ASP A 58 -6.76 6.37 3.07
CA ASP A 58 -7.34 6.14 1.75
C ASP A 58 -8.71 5.48 1.89
N GLU A 59 -9.77 6.23 1.59
CA GLU A 59 -11.15 5.77 1.71
C GLU A 59 -11.45 4.58 0.79
N GLY A 60 -10.91 4.58 -0.44
CA GLY A 60 -11.13 3.50 -1.40
C GLY A 60 -10.54 2.18 -0.92
N ILE A 61 -9.34 2.21 -0.34
CA ILE A 61 -8.73 1.03 0.26
C ILE A 61 -9.50 0.62 1.52
N ARG A 62 -9.90 1.57 2.38
CA ARG A 62 -10.68 1.28 3.60
C ARG A 62 -11.97 0.53 3.28
N ASP A 63 -12.73 1.03 2.31
CA ASP A 63 -14.01 0.44 1.93
C ASP A 63 -13.82 -0.93 1.30
N TYR A 64 -12.79 -1.09 0.47
CA TYR A 64 -12.48 -2.38 -0.11
C TYR A 64 -12.09 -3.41 0.95
N ILE A 65 -11.18 -3.08 1.87
CA ILE A 65 -10.79 -3.98 2.96
C ILE A 65 -11.98 -4.30 3.86
N ARG A 66 -12.89 -3.35 4.12
CA ARG A 66 -14.14 -3.61 4.84
C ARG A 66 -15.00 -4.67 4.14
N SER A 67 -15.09 -4.63 2.82
CA SER A 67 -15.81 -5.65 2.04
C SER A 67 -15.17 -7.04 2.10
N VAL A 68 -13.86 -7.11 2.34
CA VAL A 68 -13.11 -8.38 2.45
C VAL A 68 -13.26 -9.01 3.84
N VAL A 69 -13.30 -8.20 4.91
CA VAL A 69 -13.41 -8.69 6.30
C VAL A 69 -14.85 -8.80 6.81
N GLY A 70 -15.80 -8.12 6.15
CA GLY A 70 -17.20 -8.01 6.56
C GLY A 70 -18.21 -8.62 5.57
N GLY A 71 -17.75 -9.56 4.75
CA GLY A 71 -18.59 -10.50 4.00
C GLY A 71 -18.78 -11.81 4.74
#